data_AF-A0A7W1CSF3-F1
#
_entry.id   AF-A0A7W1CSF3-F1
#
_cell.length_a   1.000
_cell.length_b   1.000
_cell.length_c   1.000
_cell.angle_alpha   90.00
_cell.angle_beta   90.00
_cell.angle_gamma   90.00
#
_symmetry.space_group_name_H-M   'P 1'
#
loop_
_entity.id
_entity.type
_entity.pdbx_description
1 polymer ?
#
loop_
_entity_poly.entity_id
_entity_poly.type
_entity_poly.pdbx_seq_one_letter_code
_entity_poly.pdbx_strand_id
1 'polypeptide(L)'
;MKNKFSHLIKFALCGLSVATALGISQPLETLAETGEGAVFAMTNRARANQVVAFSRAADGTLTEVGAVSTRGNGIGVDFDTQGGLTLSADHRFLYACNPGSDDVTVFAVNGARLNRLQNVYAGDQPLSITFSGNLAYVLDGSVAGNGVTGFTVGADGRLTPIPDSFRALSSPIAVPGEVQFSPDGRNVIVTGKVGSFIDVFNVRADGRLSKPVQNASFGQRPFAAAFRNDGRLLVLESGLPVLKNAAVSSYDLLRPSGTLSVITGSEKNDQTDGCWIVITNDQEYAYTANFSSGTISSYALGNDGSVSLINGVAAFSGITSQPTDLAFDSETNYLYNLLRGTGGVSAYRVEADGSLTFLGVFGVGGALPIADGASGLAAY
;
A
#
# COMPACT_ATOMS: atom_id res chain seq x y z
N MET A 1 -48.37 -55.66 40.49
CA MET A 1 -48.15 -54.36 41.17
C MET A 1 -48.62 -53.24 40.24
N LYS A 2 -49.60 -52.45 40.72
CA LYS A 2 -49.94 -51.03 40.44
C LYS A 2 -49.57 -50.45 39.05
N ASN A 3 -50.55 -50.12 38.19
CA ASN A 3 -51.22 -48.79 38.03
C ASN A 3 -50.28 -47.72 37.41
N LYS A 4 -50.61 -46.91 36.39
CA LYS A 4 -51.85 -46.24 35.94
C LYS A 4 -51.55 -45.58 34.55
N PHE A 5 -52.47 -45.60 33.57
CA PHE A 5 -53.35 -44.47 33.12
C PHE A 5 -52.59 -43.18 32.71
N SER A 6 -52.85 -42.46 31.60
CA SER A 6 -54.10 -42.25 30.86
C SER A 6 -53.91 -41.28 29.66
N HIS A 7 -54.65 -41.52 28.57
CA HIS A 7 -55.53 -40.59 27.84
C HIS A 7 -55.00 -39.26 27.24
N LEU A 8 -55.59 -38.64 26.21
CA LEU A 8 -56.52 -38.93 25.11
C LEU A 8 -56.80 -37.55 24.43
N ILE A 9 -57.07 -37.52 23.12
CA ILE A 9 -57.89 -36.56 22.34
C ILE A 9 -57.44 -35.07 22.14
N LYS A 10 -57.30 -34.61 20.87
CA LYS A 10 -58.34 -33.92 20.04
C LYS A 10 -57.73 -33.21 18.83
N PHE A 11 -58.22 -33.58 17.65
CA PHE A 11 -58.27 -32.71 16.48
C PHE A 11 -59.17 -31.51 16.78
N ALA A 12 -58.68 -30.30 16.51
CA ALA A 12 -59.48 -29.10 16.37
C ALA A 12 -59.09 -28.42 15.05
N LEU A 13 -60.01 -28.45 14.09
CA LEU A 13 -60.02 -27.62 12.90
C LEU A 13 -60.53 -26.23 13.34
N CYS A 14 -59.77 -25.16 13.08
CA CYS A 14 -60.32 -23.81 13.24
C CYS A 14 -59.60 -22.79 12.34
N GLY A 15 -60.38 -22.15 11.47
CA GLY A 15 -60.22 -20.75 11.07
C GLY A 15 -59.10 -20.41 10.09
N LEU A 16 -59.41 -20.42 8.80
CA LEU A 16 -58.67 -19.63 7.82
C LEU A 16 -58.97 -18.13 8.08
N SER A 17 -58.06 -17.41 8.72
CA SER A 17 -58.06 -15.95 8.72
C SER A 17 -57.07 -15.46 7.67
N VAL A 18 -57.59 -14.93 6.57
CA VAL A 18 -56.80 -14.19 5.57
C VAL A 18 -56.46 -12.85 6.20
N ALA A 19 -55.28 -12.75 6.82
CA ALA A 19 -54.69 -11.46 7.15
C ALA A 19 -54.04 -10.91 5.88
N THR A 20 -54.69 -9.93 5.26
CA THR A 20 -54.04 -9.04 4.29
C THR A 20 -52.93 -8.30 5.00
N ALA A 21 -51.70 -8.81 4.89
CA ALA A 21 -50.50 -8.07 5.24
C ALA A 21 -50.38 -6.90 4.25
N LEU A 22 -50.81 -5.72 4.69
CA LEU A 22 -50.40 -4.47 4.08
C LEU A 22 -48.87 -4.41 4.19
N GLY A 23 -48.20 -4.73 3.09
CA GLY A 23 -46.76 -4.60 2.96
C GLY A 23 -46.39 -3.14 3.11
N ILE A 24 -46.05 -2.73 4.34
CA ILE A 24 -45.27 -1.53 4.55
C ILE A 24 -43.88 -1.87 4.01
N SER A 25 -43.65 -1.52 2.75
CA SER A 25 -42.29 -1.49 2.20
C SER A 25 -41.52 -0.45 3.02
N GLN A 26 -40.74 -0.92 3.98
CA GLN A 26 -39.69 -0.08 4.53
C GLN A 26 -38.77 0.29 3.35
N PRO A 27 -38.41 1.57 3.17
CA PRO A 27 -37.39 1.89 2.20
C PRO A 27 -36.15 1.10 2.59
N LEU A 28 -35.55 0.39 1.63
CA LEU A 28 -34.17 -0.03 1.77
C LEU A 28 -33.40 1.26 2.07
N GLU A 29 -32.84 1.38 3.27
CA GLU A 29 -31.79 2.36 3.51
C GLU A 29 -30.65 1.98 2.56
N THR A 30 -30.56 2.70 1.44
CA THR A 30 -29.33 2.81 0.67
C THR A 30 -28.26 3.28 1.64
N LEU A 31 -27.45 2.35 2.15
CA LEU A 31 -26.21 2.67 2.85
C LEU A 31 -25.48 3.71 1.98
N ALA A 32 -25.16 4.87 2.56
CA ALA A 32 -24.60 5.98 1.82
C ALA A 32 -23.30 5.54 1.11
N GLU A 33 -23.40 5.29 -0.19
CA GLU A 33 -22.27 4.97 -1.07
C GLU A 33 -21.41 6.20 -1.41
N THR A 34 -21.75 7.36 -0.89
CA THR A 34 -21.04 8.63 -1.11
C THR A 34 -20.21 8.97 0.11
N GLY A 35 -19.08 8.29 0.29
CA GLY A 35 -18.00 8.77 1.15
C GLY A 35 -17.32 9.98 0.51
N GLU A 36 -16.65 10.80 1.32
CA GLU A 36 -15.79 11.91 0.86
C GLU A 36 -14.47 11.41 0.24
N GLY A 37 -14.21 10.11 0.31
CA GLY A 37 -13.04 9.46 -0.25
C GLY A 37 -13.14 7.93 -0.18
N ALA A 38 -12.03 7.25 -0.45
CA ALA A 38 -11.98 5.79 -0.36
C ALA A 38 -10.60 5.30 0.06
N VAL A 39 -10.59 4.12 0.69
CA VAL A 39 -9.37 3.38 1.01
C VAL A 39 -9.45 2.00 0.36
N PHE A 40 -8.36 1.56 -0.26
CA PHE A 40 -8.24 0.27 -0.92
C PHE A 40 -7.09 -0.51 -0.33
N ALA A 41 -7.33 -1.78 -0.01
CA ALA A 41 -6.32 -2.68 0.51
C ALA A 41 -6.32 -3.99 -0.28
N MET A 42 -5.14 -4.48 -0.65
CA MET A 42 -5.02 -5.69 -1.46
C MET A 42 -4.77 -6.93 -0.60
N THR A 43 -5.55 -7.97 -0.86
CA THR A 43 -5.53 -9.21 -0.05
C THR A 43 -4.29 -10.06 -0.26
N ASN A 44 -3.62 -9.94 -1.41
CA ASN A 44 -2.45 -10.72 -1.82
C ASN A 44 -2.63 -12.25 -1.62
N ARG A 45 -3.83 -12.76 -1.87
CA ARG A 45 -4.06 -14.21 -1.79
C ARG A 45 -3.34 -14.93 -2.94
N ALA A 46 -2.67 -16.04 -2.62
CA ALA A 46 -1.98 -16.90 -3.59
C ALA A 46 -2.89 -17.41 -4.73
N ARG A 47 -4.20 -17.42 -4.49
CA ARG A 47 -5.22 -17.70 -5.51
C ARG A 47 -6.34 -16.69 -5.37
N ALA A 48 -6.77 -16.13 -6.51
CA ALA A 48 -7.85 -15.15 -6.57
C ALA A 48 -7.57 -13.93 -5.70
N ASN A 49 -6.54 -13.17 -6.06
CA ASN A 49 -6.25 -11.90 -5.40
C ASN A 49 -7.42 -10.91 -5.60
N GLN A 50 -7.66 -10.10 -4.58
CA GLN A 50 -8.74 -9.13 -4.52
C GLN A 50 -8.25 -7.82 -3.92
N VAL A 51 -8.91 -6.73 -4.30
CA VAL A 51 -8.84 -5.43 -3.64
C VAL A 51 -10.09 -5.25 -2.79
N VAL A 52 -9.91 -5.12 -1.48
CA VAL A 52 -10.95 -4.73 -0.53
C VAL A 52 -11.07 -3.21 -0.57
N ALA A 53 -12.29 -2.71 -0.70
CA ALA A 53 -12.59 -1.29 -0.76
C ALA A 53 -13.36 -0.85 0.48
N PHE A 54 -13.02 0.34 0.96
CA PHE A 54 -13.66 1.02 2.07
C PHE A 54 -14.14 2.40 1.60
N SER A 55 -15.39 2.74 1.94
CA SER A 55 -15.86 4.13 1.85
C SER A 55 -15.30 4.91 3.03
N ARG A 56 -14.73 6.09 2.76
CA ARG A 56 -14.18 6.99 3.78
C ARG A 56 -15.21 8.08 4.10
N ALA A 57 -15.64 8.16 5.36
CA ALA A 57 -16.47 9.25 5.83
C ALA A 57 -15.65 10.54 6.01
N ALA A 58 -16.33 11.69 6.08
CA ALA A 58 -15.68 12.99 6.24
C ALA A 58 -14.76 13.06 7.48
N ASP A 59 -15.09 12.33 8.54
CA ASP A 59 -14.32 12.25 9.80
C ASP A 59 -13.15 11.26 9.75
N GLY A 60 -12.91 10.64 8.59
CA GLY A 60 -11.82 9.69 8.37
C GLY A 60 -12.16 8.24 8.70
N THR A 61 -13.34 7.95 9.27
CA THR A 61 -13.76 6.58 9.57
C THR A 61 -14.06 5.78 8.30
N LEU A 62 -13.88 4.46 8.38
CA LEU A 62 -13.99 3.58 7.21
C LEU A 62 -15.17 2.60 7.34
N THR A 63 -15.87 2.39 6.24
CA THR A 63 -16.87 1.31 6.10
C THR A 63 -16.47 0.40 4.95
N GLU A 64 -16.26 -0.89 5.22
CA GLU A 64 -15.98 -1.88 4.17
C GLU A 64 -17.19 -1.98 3.23
N VAL A 65 -16.98 -1.75 1.93
CA VAL A 65 -18.05 -1.83 0.92
C VAL A 65 -18.02 -3.14 0.14
N GLY A 66 -16.90 -3.85 0.18
CA GLY A 66 -16.74 -5.17 -0.43
C GLY A 66 -15.35 -5.39 -1.03
N ALA A 67 -15.19 -6.50 -1.75
CA ALA A 67 -13.93 -6.88 -2.39
C ALA A 67 -14.12 -7.18 -3.88
N VAL A 68 -13.22 -6.67 -4.71
CA VAL A 68 -13.24 -6.84 -6.17
C VAL A 68 -12.06 -7.69 -6.60
N SER A 69 -12.31 -8.74 -7.39
CA SER A 69 -11.24 -9.61 -7.89
C SER A 69 -10.33 -8.88 -8.89
N THR A 70 -9.02 -9.03 -8.69
CA THR A 70 -8.00 -8.60 -9.65
C THR A 70 -7.97 -9.48 -10.90
N ARG A 71 -8.50 -10.71 -10.82
CA ARG A 71 -8.31 -11.80 -11.78
C ARG A 71 -6.87 -12.27 -11.94
N GLY A 72 -5.95 -11.73 -11.14
CA GLY A 72 -4.61 -12.28 -10.94
C GLY A 72 -4.50 -13.02 -9.60
N ASN A 73 -3.28 -13.42 -9.29
CA ASN A 73 -2.89 -14.11 -8.07
C ASN A 73 -1.81 -13.30 -7.35
N GLY A 74 -1.94 -13.21 -6.03
CA GLY A 74 -0.85 -12.79 -5.17
C GLY A 74 0.08 -13.97 -4.92
N ILE A 75 0.93 -13.82 -3.91
CA ILE A 75 1.88 -14.87 -3.49
C ILE A 75 1.51 -15.48 -2.13
N GLY A 76 0.50 -14.94 -1.42
CA GLY A 76 0.03 -15.48 -0.14
C GLY A 76 1.04 -15.35 1.01
N VAL A 77 2.09 -14.58 0.79
CA VAL A 77 3.12 -14.17 1.75
C VAL A 77 3.43 -12.70 1.51
N ASP A 78 4.13 -12.05 2.43
CA ASP A 78 4.48 -10.63 2.30
C ASP A 78 5.12 -10.31 0.94
N PHE A 79 4.66 -9.24 0.28
CA PHE A 79 5.36 -8.67 -0.87
C PHE A 79 6.79 -8.25 -0.51
N ASP A 80 7.01 -7.86 0.75
CA ASP A 80 8.29 -7.37 1.24
C ASP A 80 8.78 -6.19 0.37
N THR A 81 7.85 -5.37 -0.14
CA THR A 81 8.13 -4.21 -0.99
C THR A 81 7.09 -3.11 -0.85
N GLN A 82 7.48 -1.85 -1.10
CA GLN A 82 6.59 -0.69 -1.18
C GLN A 82 6.03 -0.47 -2.59
N GLY A 83 4.73 -0.13 -2.70
CA GLY A 83 4.08 0.29 -3.94
C GLY A 83 3.33 -0.80 -4.72
N GLY A 84 2.90 -1.87 -4.06
CA GLY A 84 2.15 -2.98 -4.69
C GLY A 84 0.70 -2.66 -5.10
N LEU A 85 0.13 -1.59 -4.54
CA LEU A 85 -1.18 -1.06 -4.89
C LEU A 85 -1.09 0.47 -4.95
N THR A 86 -1.27 1.06 -6.12
CA THR A 86 -1.01 2.50 -6.34
C THR A 86 -2.18 3.15 -7.06
N LEU A 87 -2.62 4.32 -6.58
CA LEU A 87 -3.60 5.18 -7.26
C LEU A 87 -2.92 6.09 -8.28
N SER A 88 -3.61 6.42 -9.37
CA SER A 88 -3.22 7.56 -10.21
C SER A 88 -3.38 8.87 -9.42
N ALA A 89 -2.59 9.89 -9.75
CA ALA A 89 -2.62 11.18 -9.06
C ALA A 89 -3.96 11.92 -9.15
N ASP A 90 -4.80 11.58 -10.13
CA ASP A 90 -6.17 12.09 -10.28
C ASP A 90 -7.24 11.19 -9.60
N HIS A 91 -6.80 10.13 -8.91
CA HIS A 91 -7.61 9.13 -8.22
C HIS A 91 -8.61 8.39 -9.11
N ARG A 92 -8.44 8.45 -10.44
CA ARG A 92 -9.35 7.82 -11.40
C ARG A 92 -9.01 6.37 -11.70
N PHE A 93 -7.78 5.96 -11.42
CA PHE A 93 -7.29 4.60 -11.70
C PHE A 93 -6.54 4.01 -10.52
N LEU A 94 -6.67 2.70 -10.34
CA LEU A 94 -5.96 1.93 -9.32
C LEU A 94 -5.22 0.77 -10.00
N TYR A 95 -3.95 0.60 -9.64
CA TYR A 95 -3.06 -0.40 -10.22
C TYR A 95 -2.64 -1.39 -9.15
N ALA A 96 -2.97 -2.66 -9.35
CA ALA A 96 -2.70 -3.74 -8.41
C ALA A 96 -1.72 -4.76 -9.01
N CYS A 97 -0.55 -4.91 -8.39
CA CYS A 97 0.44 -5.92 -8.77
C CYS A 97 -0.04 -7.32 -8.34
N ASN A 98 0.04 -8.31 -9.24
CA ASN A 98 -0.28 -9.70 -8.98
C ASN A 98 0.97 -10.58 -9.22
N PRO A 99 1.87 -10.68 -8.23
CA PRO A 99 3.15 -11.38 -8.40
C PRO A 99 3.01 -12.89 -8.65
N GLY A 100 1.90 -13.52 -8.27
CA GLY A 100 1.69 -14.95 -8.51
C GLY A 100 1.13 -15.28 -9.90
N SER A 101 0.79 -14.27 -10.69
CA SER A 101 0.30 -14.42 -12.07
C SER A 101 0.99 -13.49 -13.07
N ASP A 102 2.08 -12.84 -12.66
CA ASP A 102 2.95 -12.05 -13.53
C ASP A 102 2.25 -10.88 -14.24
N ASP A 103 1.20 -10.32 -13.62
CA ASP A 103 0.39 -9.26 -14.21
C ASP A 103 0.13 -8.09 -13.26
N VAL A 104 -0.18 -6.93 -13.85
CA VAL A 104 -0.80 -5.80 -13.16
C VAL A 104 -2.25 -5.69 -13.60
N THR A 105 -3.15 -5.57 -12.63
CA THR A 105 -4.56 -5.24 -12.87
C THR A 105 -4.79 -3.74 -12.79
N VAL A 106 -5.50 -3.19 -13.77
CA VAL A 106 -5.93 -1.78 -13.78
C VAL A 106 -7.43 -1.73 -13.50
N PHE A 107 -7.84 -0.86 -12.58
CA PHE A 107 -9.24 -0.54 -12.29
C PHE A 107 -9.52 0.94 -12.57
N ALA A 108 -10.71 1.24 -13.08
CA ALA A 108 -11.32 2.56 -12.94
C ALA A 108 -11.90 2.69 -11.53
N VAL A 109 -11.73 3.87 -10.93
CA VAL A 109 -12.17 4.21 -9.58
C VAL A 109 -13.36 5.17 -9.65
N ASN A 110 -14.39 4.91 -8.86
CA ASN A 110 -15.52 5.83 -8.65
C ASN A 110 -16.00 5.73 -7.20
N GLY A 111 -15.50 6.63 -6.35
CA GLY A 111 -15.61 6.46 -4.90
C GLY A 111 -14.96 5.13 -4.48
N ALA A 112 -15.60 4.40 -3.58
CA ALA A 112 -15.14 3.07 -3.18
C ALA A 112 -15.45 1.95 -4.20
N ARG A 113 -16.02 2.27 -5.38
CA ARG A 113 -16.34 1.27 -6.41
C ARG A 113 -15.19 1.14 -7.41
N LEU A 114 -14.82 -0.11 -7.71
CA LEU A 114 -13.80 -0.44 -8.70
C LEU A 114 -14.39 -1.19 -9.89
N ASN A 115 -14.07 -0.73 -11.10
CA ASN A 115 -14.36 -1.44 -12.34
C ASN A 115 -13.06 -1.85 -13.05
N ARG A 116 -12.81 -3.16 -13.16
CA ARG A 116 -11.58 -3.66 -13.78
C ARG A 116 -11.56 -3.34 -15.29
N LEU A 117 -10.46 -2.73 -15.73
CA LEU A 117 -10.24 -2.30 -17.12
C LEU A 117 -9.31 -3.23 -17.88
N GLN A 118 -8.30 -3.80 -17.21
CA GLN A 118 -7.21 -4.53 -17.86
C GLN A 118 -6.53 -5.47 -16.86
N ASN A 119 -6.05 -6.61 -17.36
CA ASN A 119 -4.93 -7.36 -16.81
C ASN A 119 -3.83 -7.33 -17.87
N VAL A 120 -2.62 -6.96 -17.50
CA VAL A 120 -1.49 -6.86 -18.43
C VAL A 120 -0.28 -7.57 -17.85
N TYR A 121 0.36 -8.43 -18.65
CA TYR A 121 1.62 -9.04 -18.25
C TYR A 121 2.64 -7.95 -17.94
N ALA A 122 3.22 -8.02 -16.73
CA ALA A 122 3.99 -6.93 -16.17
C ALA A 122 5.46 -7.26 -15.91
N GLY A 123 5.85 -8.52 -16.14
CA GLY A 123 7.17 -9.05 -15.77
C GLY A 123 7.03 -10.26 -14.85
N ASP A 124 8.14 -10.88 -14.49
CA ASP A 124 8.17 -12.05 -13.61
C ASP A 124 8.10 -11.60 -12.15
N GLN A 125 6.98 -11.92 -11.49
CA GLN A 125 6.69 -11.50 -10.11
C GLN A 125 6.72 -9.97 -9.92
N PRO A 126 5.78 -9.20 -10.53
CA PRO A 126 5.68 -7.76 -10.32
C PRO A 126 5.31 -7.44 -8.87
N LEU A 127 6.11 -6.58 -8.22
CA LEU A 127 5.98 -6.26 -6.80
C LEU A 127 5.58 -4.81 -6.53
N SER A 128 5.99 -3.88 -7.39
CA SER A 128 5.78 -2.44 -7.18
C SER A 128 5.60 -1.72 -8.51
N ILE A 129 4.82 -0.63 -8.51
CA ILE A 129 4.60 0.20 -9.70
C ILE A 129 4.63 1.69 -9.34
N THR A 130 5.33 2.47 -10.16
CA THR A 130 5.46 3.92 -10.02
C THR A 130 5.14 4.66 -11.32
N PHE A 131 4.75 5.93 -11.23
CA PHE A 131 4.23 6.73 -12.35
C PHE A 131 4.88 8.11 -12.45
N SER A 132 5.04 8.60 -13.68
CA SER A 132 5.32 10.01 -13.96
C SER A 132 4.80 10.39 -15.34
N GLY A 133 3.88 11.35 -15.40
CA GLY A 133 3.21 11.73 -16.64
C GLY A 133 2.51 10.52 -17.28
N ASN A 134 2.89 10.21 -18.53
CA ASN A 134 2.36 9.07 -19.29
C ASN A 134 3.25 7.81 -19.21
N LEU A 135 4.21 7.77 -18.28
CA LEU A 135 5.11 6.62 -18.08
C LEU A 135 4.79 5.93 -16.76
N ALA A 136 4.90 4.61 -16.78
CA ALA A 136 4.90 3.77 -15.60
C ALA A 136 6.06 2.78 -15.66
N TYR A 137 6.59 2.41 -14.49
CA TYR A 137 7.59 1.37 -14.37
C TYR A 137 7.18 0.38 -13.29
N VAL A 138 7.25 -0.90 -13.64
CA VAL A 138 6.97 -2.03 -12.74
C VAL A 138 8.28 -2.68 -12.34
N LEU A 139 8.44 -2.90 -11.04
CA LEU A 139 9.57 -3.62 -10.45
C LEU A 139 9.24 -5.10 -10.34
N ASP A 140 10.12 -5.91 -10.92
CA ASP A 140 10.07 -7.36 -10.88
C ASP A 140 11.00 -7.88 -9.77
N GLY A 141 10.51 -8.81 -8.96
CA GLY A 141 11.18 -9.28 -7.76
C GLY A 141 11.71 -10.71 -7.77
N SER A 142 11.56 -11.43 -8.89
CA SER A 142 11.99 -12.82 -8.96
C SER A 142 13.53 -12.94 -9.03
N VAL A 143 14.08 -14.08 -8.59
CA VAL A 143 15.53 -14.37 -8.70
C VAL A 143 15.97 -14.45 -10.17
N ALA A 144 15.07 -14.84 -11.08
CA ALA A 144 15.36 -14.98 -12.51
C ALA A 144 15.17 -13.67 -13.29
N GLY A 145 14.50 -12.67 -12.71
CA GLY A 145 13.98 -11.49 -13.42
C GLY A 145 14.11 -10.14 -12.71
N ASN A 146 14.97 -10.00 -11.69
CA ASN A 146 15.06 -8.74 -10.94
C ASN A 146 15.42 -7.51 -11.81
N GLY A 147 14.49 -6.57 -11.88
CA GLY A 147 14.63 -5.45 -12.80
C GLY A 147 13.37 -4.62 -12.90
N VAL A 148 13.36 -3.73 -13.89
CA VAL A 148 12.27 -2.79 -14.09
C VAL A 148 11.79 -2.85 -15.54
N THR A 149 10.49 -3.02 -15.73
CA THR A 149 9.81 -3.04 -17.03
C THR A 149 8.98 -1.77 -17.22
N GLY A 150 9.08 -1.14 -18.40
CA GLY A 150 8.42 0.14 -18.69
C GLY A 150 7.13 0.02 -19.47
N PHE A 151 6.20 0.91 -19.17
CA PHE A 151 4.89 1.03 -19.79
C PHE A 151 4.59 2.49 -20.13
N THR A 152 3.80 2.70 -21.18
CA THR A 152 3.06 3.95 -21.38
C THR A 152 1.68 3.81 -20.77
N VAL A 153 1.15 4.92 -20.23
CA VAL A 153 -0.16 5.01 -19.59
C VAL A 153 -1.09 5.80 -20.49
N GLY A 154 -2.18 5.17 -20.92
CA GLY A 154 -3.24 5.82 -21.70
C GLY A 154 -4.10 6.76 -20.84
N ALA A 155 -4.81 7.68 -21.48
CA ALA A 155 -5.77 8.57 -20.80
C ALA A 155 -6.96 7.82 -20.17
N ASP A 156 -7.17 6.56 -20.59
CA ASP A 156 -8.12 5.61 -20.02
C ASP A 156 -7.51 4.74 -18.90
N GLY A 157 -6.29 5.08 -18.46
CA GLY A 157 -5.55 4.41 -17.38
C GLY A 157 -4.83 3.14 -17.81
N ARG A 158 -5.06 2.62 -19.02
CA ARG A 158 -4.49 1.35 -19.46
C ARG A 158 -2.99 1.42 -19.69
N LEU A 159 -2.29 0.33 -19.36
CA LEU A 159 -0.85 0.18 -19.53
C LEU A 159 -0.55 -0.49 -20.88
N THR A 160 0.38 0.09 -21.64
CA THR A 160 0.93 -0.52 -22.86
C THR A 160 2.43 -0.71 -22.69
N PRO A 161 2.96 -1.95 -22.80
CA PRO A 161 4.39 -2.21 -22.64
C PRO A 161 5.24 -1.37 -23.60
N ILE A 162 6.33 -0.81 -23.11
CA ILE A 162 7.35 -0.19 -23.95
C ILE A 162 8.28 -1.32 -24.44
N PRO A 163 8.41 -1.55 -25.76
CA PRO A 163 9.27 -2.59 -26.30
C PRO A 163 10.74 -2.43 -25.86
N ASP A 164 11.40 -3.53 -25.50
CA ASP A 164 12.80 -3.56 -25.06
C ASP A 164 13.11 -2.63 -23.87
N SER A 165 12.12 -2.42 -23.00
CA SER A 165 12.25 -1.52 -21.84
C SER A 165 12.84 -2.17 -20.60
N PHE A 166 12.81 -3.50 -20.49
CA PHE A 166 13.36 -4.21 -19.34
C PHE A 166 14.81 -3.79 -19.06
N ARG A 167 15.09 -3.41 -17.82
CA ARG A 167 16.44 -3.16 -17.32
C ARG A 167 16.66 -3.95 -16.03
N ALA A 168 17.69 -4.78 -16.04
CA ALA A 168 18.13 -5.47 -14.84
C ALA A 168 18.67 -4.47 -13.80
N LEU A 169 18.54 -4.85 -12.54
CA LEU A 169 19.22 -4.15 -11.44
C LEU A 169 20.74 -4.37 -11.54
N SER A 170 21.51 -3.54 -10.84
CA SER A 170 22.97 -3.60 -10.82
C SER A 170 23.52 -4.88 -10.16
N SER A 171 22.71 -5.52 -9.29
CA SER A 171 23.04 -6.78 -8.61
C SER A 171 22.09 -7.90 -9.05
N PRO A 172 22.59 -9.03 -9.56
CA PRO A 172 21.74 -10.14 -10.01
C PRO A 172 21.10 -10.92 -8.85
N ILE A 173 21.58 -10.74 -7.62
CA ILE A 173 21.02 -11.35 -6.40
C ILE A 173 20.23 -10.32 -5.58
N ALA A 174 19.86 -9.20 -6.18
CA ALA A 174 19.12 -8.15 -5.51
C ALA A 174 17.78 -8.69 -4.98
N VAL A 175 17.46 -8.30 -3.75
CA VAL A 175 16.10 -8.35 -3.22
C VAL A 175 15.61 -6.91 -3.20
N PRO A 176 14.81 -6.48 -4.20
CA PRO A 176 14.42 -5.10 -4.28
C PRO A 176 13.41 -4.74 -3.19
N GLY A 177 13.36 -3.48 -2.79
CA GLY A 177 12.43 -2.96 -1.78
C GLY A 177 11.32 -2.10 -2.39
N GLU A 178 11.61 -1.27 -3.38
CA GLU A 178 10.65 -0.39 -4.03
C GLU A 178 11.20 0.15 -5.35
N VAL A 179 10.31 0.55 -6.27
CA VAL A 179 10.64 1.43 -7.40
C VAL A 179 9.92 2.78 -7.28
N GLN A 180 10.62 3.87 -7.53
CA GLN A 180 10.04 5.20 -7.41
C GLN A 180 10.56 6.18 -8.47
N PHE A 181 9.66 6.94 -9.10
CA PHE A 181 10.05 8.09 -9.92
C PHE A 181 10.51 9.28 -9.08
N SER A 182 11.50 10.02 -9.57
CA SER A 182 11.75 11.38 -9.11
C SER A 182 10.58 12.31 -9.50
N PRO A 183 10.31 13.38 -8.73
CA PRO A 183 9.13 14.24 -8.96
C PRO A 183 9.08 14.86 -10.37
N ASP A 184 10.24 15.11 -10.96
CA ASP A 184 10.37 15.66 -12.31
C ASP A 184 10.34 14.61 -13.44
N GLY A 185 10.16 13.33 -13.10
CA GLY A 185 10.03 12.23 -14.05
C GLY A 185 11.31 11.83 -14.80
N ARG A 186 12.46 12.39 -14.43
CA ARG A 186 13.73 12.17 -15.16
C ARG A 186 14.54 10.99 -14.62
N ASN A 187 14.25 10.55 -13.41
CA ASN A 187 14.94 9.46 -12.75
C ASN A 187 13.97 8.45 -12.17
N VAL A 188 14.40 7.20 -12.13
CA VAL A 188 13.74 6.13 -11.39
C VAL A 188 14.77 5.55 -10.44
N ILE A 189 14.38 5.32 -9.19
CA ILE A 189 15.22 4.65 -8.20
C ILE A 189 14.67 3.28 -7.89
N VAL A 190 15.55 2.36 -7.52
CA VAL A 190 15.21 1.07 -6.92
C VAL A 190 16.05 0.85 -5.67
N THR A 191 15.43 0.57 -4.54
CA THR A 191 16.14 0.17 -3.32
C THR A 191 16.50 -1.32 -3.39
N GLY A 192 17.73 -1.66 -3.01
CA GLY A 192 18.24 -3.04 -2.97
C GLY A 192 18.59 -3.44 -1.54
N LYS A 193 17.75 -4.28 -0.92
CA LYS A 193 17.89 -4.69 0.47
C LYS A 193 19.12 -5.56 0.70
N VAL A 194 19.35 -6.54 -0.18
CA VAL A 194 20.56 -7.38 -0.16
C VAL A 194 21.70 -6.65 -0.85
N GLY A 195 22.78 -6.39 -0.11
CA GLY A 195 23.91 -5.59 -0.57
C GLY A 195 23.79 -4.09 -0.28
N SER A 196 22.65 -3.64 0.27
CA SER A 196 22.41 -2.27 0.77
C SER A 196 22.77 -1.18 -0.24
N PHE A 197 22.07 -1.18 -1.38
CA PHE A 197 22.30 -0.24 -2.47
C PHE A 197 21.02 0.47 -2.91
N ILE A 198 21.17 1.55 -3.66
CA ILE A 198 20.11 2.28 -4.34
C ILE A 198 20.53 2.43 -5.80
N ASP A 199 19.82 1.77 -6.70
CA ASP A 199 20.03 1.94 -8.14
C ASP A 199 19.28 3.18 -8.62
N VAL A 200 19.97 4.00 -9.42
CA VAL A 200 19.36 5.17 -10.07
C VAL A 200 19.44 4.98 -11.58
N PHE A 201 18.29 5.05 -12.23
CA PHE A 201 18.14 5.01 -13.67
C PHE A 201 17.79 6.40 -14.20
N ASN A 202 18.39 6.80 -15.32
CA ASN A 202 17.95 7.95 -16.09
C ASN A 202 16.85 7.53 -17.06
N VAL A 203 15.75 8.30 -17.09
CA VAL A 203 14.64 8.12 -18.03
C VAL A 203 15.00 8.79 -19.34
N ARG A 204 14.99 8.03 -20.43
CA ARG A 204 15.29 8.53 -21.78
C ARG A 204 14.04 9.09 -22.44
N ALA A 205 14.23 9.90 -23.47
CA ALA A 205 13.14 10.51 -24.23
C ALA A 205 12.20 9.47 -24.89
N ASP A 206 12.68 8.25 -25.16
CA ASP A 206 11.87 7.14 -25.69
C ASP A 206 11.14 6.34 -24.60
N GLY A 207 11.17 6.80 -23.34
CA GLY A 207 10.55 6.13 -22.21
C GLY A 207 11.29 4.87 -21.74
N ARG A 208 12.51 4.61 -22.22
CA ARG A 208 13.35 3.52 -21.71
C ARG A 208 14.31 4.01 -20.64
N LEU A 209 14.69 3.12 -19.72
CA LEU A 209 15.68 3.42 -18.69
C LEU A 209 17.12 3.23 -19.21
N SER A 210 18.08 3.95 -18.61
CA SER A 210 19.51 3.72 -18.78
C SER A 210 19.98 2.42 -18.13
N LYS A 211 21.30 2.15 -18.14
CA LYS A 211 21.87 1.24 -17.13
C LYS A 211 21.80 1.93 -15.76
N PRO A 212 21.67 1.17 -14.66
CA PRO A 212 21.65 1.76 -13.33
C PRO A 212 23.01 2.34 -12.97
N VAL A 213 22.97 3.45 -12.25
CA VAL A 213 24.08 3.95 -11.42
C VAL A 213 23.82 3.45 -10.01
N GLN A 214 24.64 2.51 -9.56
CA GLN A 214 24.53 1.95 -8.22
C GLN A 214 25.12 2.94 -7.21
N ASN A 215 24.34 3.27 -6.18
CA ASN A 215 24.76 4.05 -5.03
C ASN A 215 24.75 3.16 -3.79
N ALA A 216 25.70 3.35 -2.89
CA ALA A 216 25.59 2.73 -1.56
C ALA A 216 24.47 3.41 -0.78
N SER A 217 23.59 2.62 -0.16
CA SER A 217 22.72 3.13 0.89
C SER A 217 23.57 3.49 2.11
N PHE A 218 23.21 4.56 2.83
CA PHE A 218 23.94 4.96 4.02
C PHE A 218 23.83 3.89 5.12
N GLY A 219 22.62 3.48 5.47
CA GLY A 219 22.39 2.35 6.35
C GLY A 219 21.98 1.08 5.59
N GLN A 220 21.74 0.03 6.38
CA GLN A 220 21.55 -1.32 5.88
C GLN A 220 20.10 -1.60 5.53
N ARG A 221 19.90 -2.49 4.54
CA ARG A 221 18.58 -2.98 4.14
C ARG A 221 17.60 -1.84 3.80
N PRO A 222 17.93 -0.96 2.83
CA PRO A 222 17.02 0.09 2.37
C PRO A 222 15.77 -0.58 1.80
N PHE A 223 14.63 -0.37 2.44
CA PHE A 223 13.38 -1.03 2.11
C PHE A 223 12.53 -0.11 1.25
N ALA A 224 11.97 0.94 1.86
CA ALA A 224 11.08 1.87 1.19
C ALA A 224 11.80 3.19 0.91
N ALA A 225 11.22 3.98 0.01
CA ALA A 225 11.69 5.29 -0.34
C ALA A 225 10.53 6.23 -0.67
N ALA A 226 10.76 7.53 -0.46
CA ALA A 226 9.84 8.56 -0.89
C ALA A 226 10.64 9.78 -1.34
N PHE A 227 10.16 10.44 -2.39
CA PHE A 227 10.74 11.70 -2.84
C PHE A 227 9.93 12.84 -2.24
N ARG A 228 10.64 13.83 -1.73
CA ARG A 228 10.09 15.15 -1.48
C ARG A 228 9.84 15.86 -2.81
N ASN A 229 8.94 16.84 -2.80
CA ASN A 229 8.61 17.70 -3.95
C ASN A 229 9.83 18.49 -4.46
N ASP A 230 10.80 18.78 -3.59
CA ASP A 230 12.07 19.43 -3.93
C ASP A 230 13.09 18.50 -4.62
N GLY A 231 12.76 17.21 -4.78
CA GLY A 231 13.58 16.21 -5.42
C GLY A 231 14.57 15.48 -4.51
N ARG A 232 14.58 15.77 -3.20
CA ARG A 232 15.35 15.01 -2.22
C ARG A 232 14.71 13.66 -1.93
N LEU A 233 15.54 12.64 -1.77
CA LEU A 233 15.12 11.27 -1.54
C LEU A 233 15.18 10.95 -0.05
N LEU A 234 14.11 10.41 0.51
CA LEU A 234 14.10 9.72 1.80
C LEU A 234 14.17 8.22 1.55
N VAL A 235 14.96 7.51 2.34
CA VAL A 235 15.05 6.05 2.30
C VAL A 235 14.88 5.52 3.72
N LEU A 236 13.90 4.62 3.87
CA LEU A 236 13.68 3.87 5.10
C LEU A 236 14.57 2.64 5.12
N GLU A 237 15.48 2.62 6.07
CA GLU A 237 16.26 1.46 6.45
C GLU A 237 15.45 0.65 7.44
N SER A 238 15.13 -0.56 7.03
CA SER A 238 14.23 -1.44 7.78
C SER A 238 14.83 -1.93 9.10
N GLY A 239 16.13 -1.79 9.32
CA GLY A 239 16.81 -2.22 10.55
C GLY A 239 16.86 -3.74 10.71
N LEU A 240 17.48 -4.22 11.78
CA LEU A 240 17.53 -5.63 12.15
C LEU A 240 16.83 -5.83 13.50
N PRO A 241 15.98 -6.88 13.67
CA PRO A 241 15.19 -7.08 14.89
C PRO A 241 15.98 -7.00 16.20
N VAL A 242 17.19 -7.58 16.21
CA VAL A 242 18.06 -7.60 17.39
C VAL A 242 18.65 -6.23 17.71
N LEU A 243 18.83 -5.38 16.71
CA LEU A 243 19.53 -4.10 16.85
C LEU A 243 18.59 -2.92 17.04
N LYS A 244 17.29 -3.07 16.76
CA LYS A 244 16.28 -1.99 16.84
C LYS A 244 16.77 -0.68 16.20
N ASN A 245 17.33 -0.82 15.01
CA ASN A 245 18.01 0.26 14.29
C ASN A 245 17.31 0.61 12.97
N ALA A 246 15.98 0.47 12.89
CA ALA A 246 15.27 1.09 11.77
C ALA A 246 15.50 2.61 11.81
N ALA A 247 15.64 3.19 10.62
CA ALA A 247 16.09 4.57 10.49
C ALA A 247 15.69 5.16 9.14
N VAL A 248 15.68 6.50 9.04
CA VAL A 248 15.49 7.20 7.77
C VAL A 248 16.78 7.93 7.42
N SER A 249 17.23 7.76 6.18
CA SER A 249 18.30 8.55 5.58
C SER A 249 17.72 9.49 4.52
N SER A 250 18.34 10.65 4.34
CA SER A 250 17.98 11.60 3.27
C SER A 250 19.16 11.90 2.36
N TYR A 251 18.86 12.14 1.07
CA TYR A 251 19.86 12.30 0.03
C TYR A 251 19.49 13.39 -0.96
N ASP A 252 20.51 14.12 -1.43
CA ASP A 252 20.45 14.88 -2.67
C ASP A 252 20.74 13.95 -3.86
N LEU A 253 19.86 13.98 -4.86
CA LEU A 253 20.08 13.30 -6.14
C LEU A 253 20.85 14.22 -7.09
N LEU A 254 22.14 13.93 -7.28
CA LEU A 254 23.01 14.72 -8.15
C LEU A 254 22.81 14.34 -9.62
N ARG A 255 22.58 15.36 -10.44
CA ARG A 255 22.28 15.23 -11.87
C ARG A 255 23.39 15.87 -12.71
N PRO A 256 23.71 15.31 -13.90
CA PRO A 256 23.09 14.14 -14.54
C PRO A 256 23.71 12.80 -14.13
N SER A 257 24.62 12.79 -13.16
CA SER A 257 25.39 11.59 -12.78
C SER A 257 24.53 10.46 -12.20
N GLY A 258 23.38 10.78 -11.59
CA GLY A 258 22.55 9.79 -10.89
C GLY A 258 23.18 9.32 -9.58
N THR A 259 24.14 10.09 -9.04
CA THR A 259 24.80 9.78 -7.77
C THR A 259 24.06 10.42 -6.60
N LEU A 260 23.98 9.74 -5.47
CA LEU A 260 23.35 10.23 -4.25
C LEU A 260 24.39 10.83 -3.30
N SER A 261 24.11 12.01 -2.76
CA SER A 261 24.87 12.62 -1.67
C SER A 261 24.03 12.60 -0.40
N VAL A 262 24.58 12.10 0.70
CA VAL A 262 23.87 11.97 1.97
C VAL A 262 23.72 13.34 2.62
N ILE A 263 22.52 13.66 3.09
CA ILE A 263 22.21 14.84 3.91
C ILE A 263 22.10 14.42 5.37
N THR A 264 21.10 13.59 5.70
CA THR A 264 20.99 12.90 6.99
C THR A 264 21.28 11.42 6.81
N GLY A 265 22.18 10.88 7.65
CA GLY A 265 22.50 9.46 7.65
C GLY A 265 21.88 8.72 8.84
N SER A 266 21.02 7.74 8.56
CA SER A 266 20.38 6.83 9.51
C SER A 266 19.84 7.50 10.77
N GLU A 267 18.87 8.40 10.63
CA GLU A 267 18.12 8.94 11.77
C GLU A 267 17.21 7.84 12.35
N LYS A 268 17.65 7.25 13.46
CA LYS A 268 17.04 6.06 14.06
C LYS A 268 15.71 6.39 14.75
N ASN A 269 14.79 5.42 14.77
CA ASN A 269 13.53 5.50 15.53
C ASN A 269 13.44 4.53 16.73
N ASP A 270 14.53 3.83 17.03
CA ASP A 270 14.60 2.76 18.05
C ASP A 270 13.59 1.61 17.83
N GLN A 271 13.09 1.46 16.59
CA GLN A 271 12.20 0.38 16.14
C GLN A 271 12.92 -0.58 15.20
N THR A 272 12.18 -1.54 14.63
CA THR A 272 12.71 -2.52 13.69
C THR A 272 11.67 -2.96 12.67
N ASP A 273 12.15 -3.60 11.60
CA ASP A 273 11.39 -3.99 10.41
C ASP A 273 10.55 -2.84 9.87
N GLY A 274 11.21 -1.72 9.58
CA GLY A 274 10.60 -0.60 8.86
C GLY A 274 10.16 -1.03 7.46
N CYS A 275 8.88 -0.91 7.15
CA CYS A 275 8.29 -1.41 5.90
C CYS A 275 7.82 -0.32 4.95
N TRP A 276 7.30 0.82 5.43
CA TRP A 276 6.76 1.86 4.55
C TRP A 276 7.18 3.23 5.00
N ILE A 277 7.28 4.17 4.06
CA ILE A 277 7.44 5.59 4.35
C ILE A 277 6.48 6.43 3.49
N VAL A 278 5.78 7.37 4.14
CA VAL A 278 4.92 8.36 3.48
C VAL A 278 5.26 9.77 3.97
N ILE A 279 5.04 10.77 3.12
CA ILE A 279 5.34 12.18 3.39
C ILE A 279 4.03 12.99 3.29
N THR A 280 3.82 13.95 4.19
CA THR A 280 2.66 14.86 4.15
C THR A 280 2.76 15.86 2.99
N ASN A 281 1.61 16.40 2.54
CA ASN A 281 1.57 17.28 1.36
C ASN A 281 2.30 18.61 1.59
N ASP A 282 2.29 19.11 2.82
CA ASP A 282 3.07 20.28 3.26
C ASP A 282 4.59 20.04 3.31
N GLN A 283 5.02 18.78 3.17
CA GLN A 283 6.42 18.35 3.20
C GLN A 283 7.10 18.60 4.55
N GLU A 284 6.35 18.71 5.64
CA GLU A 284 6.91 18.93 6.99
C GLU A 284 7.14 17.63 7.75
N TYR A 285 6.38 16.57 7.43
CA TYR A 285 6.39 15.32 8.20
C TYR A 285 6.55 14.08 7.32
N ALA A 286 7.20 13.06 7.86
CA ALA A 286 7.18 11.70 7.34
C ALA A 286 6.79 10.69 8.42
N TYR A 287 6.16 9.59 7.99
CA TYR A 287 5.74 8.51 8.89
C TYR A 287 6.23 7.17 8.36
N THR A 288 6.67 6.31 9.27
CA THR A 288 7.17 4.97 8.92
C THR A 288 6.45 3.88 9.69
N ALA A 289 6.04 2.81 9.00
CA ALA A 289 5.47 1.62 9.64
C ALA A 289 6.58 0.65 10.07
N ASN A 290 6.52 0.16 11.31
CA ASN A 290 7.48 -0.78 11.88
C ASN A 290 6.80 -2.12 12.17
N PHE A 291 6.97 -3.06 11.26
CA PHE A 291 6.22 -4.31 11.17
C PHE A 291 6.30 -5.14 12.46
N SER A 292 7.52 -5.47 12.90
CA SER A 292 7.71 -6.32 14.07
C SER A 292 7.43 -5.60 15.40
N SER A 293 7.56 -4.28 15.43
CA SER A 293 7.24 -3.48 16.63
C SER A 293 5.75 -3.21 16.79
N GLY A 294 4.95 -3.25 15.72
CA GLY A 294 3.54 -2.90 15.76
C GLY A 294 3.28 -1.39 15.89
N THR A 295 4.23 -0.56 15.43
CA THR A 295 4.24 0.89 15.66
C THR A 295 4.34 1.68 14.36
N ILE A 296 3.92 2.94 14.42
CA ILE A 296 4.28 3.98 13.45
C ILE A 296 5.26 4.93 14.14
N SER A 297 6.32 5.34 13.45
CA SER A 297 7.23 6.43 13.88
C SER A 297 6.98 7.69 13.05
N SER A 298 7.22 8.86 13.62
CA SER A 298 7.12 10.15 12.92
C SER A 298 8.44 10.92 12.93
N TYR A 299 8.68 11.64 11.84
CA TYR A 299 9.88 12.41 11.58
C TYR A 299 9.52 13.82 11.10
N ALA A 300 10.31 14.81 11.52
CA ALA A 300 10.28 16.16 10.97
C ALA A 300 11.23 16.25 9.77
N LEU A 301 10.83 17.02 8.77
CA LEU A 301 11.59 17.21 7.55
C LEU A 301 12.00 18.68 7.41
N GLY A 302 13.30 18.93 7.48
CA GLY A 302 13.88 20.27 7.36
C GLY A 302 13.89 20.78 5.91
N ASN A 303 13.80 22.10 5.75
CA ASN A 303 13.93 22.77 4.45
C ASN A 303 15.33 22.58 3.81
N ASP A 304 16.34 22.28 4.61
CA ASP A 304 17.69 21.91 4.17
C ASP A 304 17.80 20.44 3.73
N GLY A 305 16.72 19.66 3.83
CA GLY A 305 16.67 18.24 3.50
C GLY A 305 17.03 17.33 4.67
N SER A 306 17.32 17.89 5.84
CA SER A 306 17.55 17.11 7.05
C SER A 306 16.28 16.39 7.49
N VAL A 307 16.46 15.25 8.14
CA VAL A 307 15.40 14.46 8.78
C VAL A 307 15.75 14.33 10.26
N SER A 308 14.77 14.52 11.14
CA SER A 308 14.93 14.31 12.57
C SER A 308 13.76 13.52 13.15
N LEU A 309 14.03 12.59 14.06
CA LEU A 309 12.96 11.85 14.72
C LEU A 309 12.13 12.79 15.60
N ILE A 310 10.81 12.74 15.46
CA ILE A 310 9.87 13.38 16.40
C ILE A 310 9.51 12.37 17.49
N ASN A 311 9.02 11.21 17.06
CA ASN A 311 8.55 10.17 17.97
C ASN A 311 8.75 8.77 17.37
N GLY A 312 9.52 7.92 18.07
CA GLY A 312 9.72 6.52 17.68
C GLY A 312 8.44 5.68 17.75
N VAL A 313 7.47 6.08 18.56
CA VAL A 313 6.14 5.44 18.71
C VAL A 313 5.06 6.52 18.63
N ALA A 314 4.86 7.06 17.43
CA ALA A 314 3.78 8.01 17.12
C ALA A 314 2.40 7.34 17.18
N ALA A 315 2.31 6.06 16.86
CA ALA A 315 1.14 5.23 17.09
C ALA A 315 1.53 3.78 17.42
N PHE A 316 0.65 3.06 18.12
CA PHE A 316 0.82 1.66 18.46
C PHE A 316 -0.46 0.88 18.19
N SER A 317 -0.38 -0.11 17.30
CA SER A 317 -1.51 -0.96 16.90
C SER A 317 -1.49 -2.34 17.58
N GLY A 318 -0.50 -2.59 18.44
CA GLY A 318 -0.29 -3.88 19.12
C GLY A 318 0.84 -4.69 18.49
N ILE A 319 1.57 -5.48 19.29
CA ILE A 319 2.76 -6.20 18.83
C ILE A 319 2.47 -7.31 17.81
N THR A 320 1.22 -7.76 17.70
CA THR A 320 0.79 -8.75 16.72
C THR A 320 0.13 -8.13 15.50
N SER A 321 0.09 -6.79 15.41
CA SER A 321 -0.65 -6.09 14.34
C SER A 321 0.06 -6.14 12.99
N GLN A 322 1.39 -6.23 12.99
CA GLN A 322 2.20 -6.30 11.76
C GLN A 322 1.82 -5.21 10.75
N PRO A 323 2.01 -3.92 11.09
CA PRO A 323 1.70 -2.81 10.21
C PRO A 323 2.65 -2.85 9.00
N THR A 324 2.09 -2.89 7.79
CA THR A 324 2.86 -2.90 6.55
C THR A 324 2.75 -1.56 5.85
N ASP A 325 1.65 -1.32 5.15
CA ASP A 325 1.48 -0.23 4.22
C ASP A 325 0.88 1.01 4.89
N LEU A 326 1.31 2.20 4.46
CA LEU A 326 0.76 3.49 4.87
C LEU A 326 0.21 4.24 3.67
N ALA A 327 -0.92 4.93 3.85
CA ALA A 327 -1.49 5.81 2.83
C ALA A 327 -2.23 6.98 3.49
N PHE A 328 -2.06 8.17 2.94
CA PHE A 328 -2.87 9.34 3.32
C PHE A 328 -4.11 9.45 2.45
N ASP A 329 -5.14 10.14 2.96
CA ASP A 329 -6.15 10.75 2.09
C ASP A 329 -5.54 11.90 1.25
N SER A 330 -6.31 12.41 0.28
CA SER A 330 -5.84 13.41 -0.69
C SER A 330 -5.26 14.67 -0.03
N GLU A 331 -5.81 15.08 1.10
CA GLU A 331 -5.44 16.31 1.81
C GLU A 331 -4.49 16.08 2.99
N THR A 332 -4.08 14.82 3.24
CA THR A 332 -3.23 14.43 4.39
C THR A 332 -3.85 14.75 5.75
N ASN A 333 -5.18 14.81 5.83
CA ASN A 333 -5.93 14.92 7.08
C ASN A 333 -5.99 13.58 7.83
N TYR A 334 -5.89 12.46 7.10
CA TYR A 334 -6.03 11.12 7.64
C TYR A 334 -4.93 10.19 7.14
N LEU A 335 -4.32 9.45 8.07
CA LEU A 335 -3.35 8.40 7.79
C LEU A 335 -4.00 7.03 8.04
N TYR A 336 -3.85 6.14 7.09
CA TYR A 336 -4.31 4.76 7.15
C TYR A 336 -3.13 3.79 7.17
N ASN A 337 -3.27 2.70 7.91
CA ASN A 337 -2.24 1.68 8.01
C ASN A 337 -2.83 0.26 7.90
N LEU A 338 -2.32 -0.52 6.95
CA LEU A 338 -2.71 -1.91 6.76
C LEU A 338 -2.10 -2.78 7.86
N LEU A 339 -2.95 -3.47 8.61
CA LEU A 339 -2.56 -4.35 9.71
C LEU A 339 -2.68 -5.81 9.28
N ARG A 340 -1.60 -6.35 8.69
CA ARG A 340 -1.59 -7.71 8.15
C ARG A 340 -1.84 -8.77 9.24
N GLY A 341 -1.31 -8.55 10.43
CA GLY A 341 -1.33 -9.52 11.52
C GLY A 341 -2.70 -9.65 12.19
N THR A 342 -3.58 -8.67 12.00
CA THR A 342 -4.94 -8.65 12.57
C THR A 342 -6.05 -8.57 11.52
N GLY A 343 -5.72 -8.37 10.24
CA GLY A 343 -6.68 -8.36 9.14
C GLY A 343 -7.60 -7.14 9.18
N GLY A 344 -7.03 -5.94 9.12
CA GLY A 344 -7.80 -4.69 9.13
C GLY A 344 -6.96 -3.47 8.75
N VAL A 345 -7.57 -2.29 8.83
CA VAL A 345 -6.90 -1.00 8.58
C VAL A 345 -7.09 -0.12 9.80
N SER A 346 -5.99 0.33 10.43
CA SER A 346 -6.09 1.39 11.43
C SER A 346 -6.14 2.76 10.75
N ALA A 347 -6.90 3.68 11.34
CA ALA A 347 -7.01 5.05 10.88
C ALA A 347 -6.62 6.04 11.97
N TYR A 348 -5.98 7.12 11.56
CA TYR A 348 -5.53 8.20 12.42
C TYR A 348 -5.88 9.53 11.76
N ARG A 349 -6.33 10.51 12.55
CA ARG A 349 -6.30 11.91 12.13
C ARG A 349 -4.88 12.45 12.31
N VAL A 350 -4.39 13.15 11.31
CA VAL A 350 -3.11 13.86 11.34
C VAL A 350 -3.36 15.23 11.94
N GLU A 351 -2.71 15.52 13.07
CA GLU A 351 -2.81 16.83 13.71
C GLU A 351 -1.79 17.81 13.10
N ALA A 352 -2.03 19.10 13.29
CA ALA A 352 -1.19 20.16 12.71
C ALA A 352 0.28 20.15 13.19
N ASP A 353 0.57 19.46 14.29
CA ASP A 353 1.94 19.28 14.82
C ASP A 353 2.59 17.97 14.38
N GLY A 354 1.94 17.20 13.50
CA GLY A 354 2.40 15.89 13.05
C GLY A 354 2.15 14.75 14.04
N SER A 355 1.39 14.99 15.12
CA SER A 355 0.91 13.91 15.98
C SER A 355 -0.29 13.19 15.36
N LEU A 356 -0.53 11.96 15.81
CA LEU A 356 -1.59 11.09 15.28
C LEU A 356 -2.66 10.84 16.34
N THR A 357 -3.90 11.19 16.03
CA THR A 357 -5.06 10.83 16.86
C THR A 357 -5.72 9.57 16.30
N PHE A 358 -5.72 8.48 17.07
CA PHE A 358 -6.35 7.22 16.67
C PHE A 358 -7.87 7.33 16.54
N LEU A 359 -8.41 6.83 15.42
CA LEU A 359 -9.84 6.85 15.11
C LEU A 359 -10.49 5.47 15.24
N GLY A 360 -9.73 4.39 15.02
CA GLY A 360 -10.24 3.03 15.09
C GLY A 360 -9.47 2.05 14.19
N VAL A 361 -9.82 0.77 14.32
CA VAL A 361 -9.45 -0.27 13.35
C VAL A 361 -10.72 -0.74 12.65
N PHE A 362 -10.67 -0.79 11.32
CA PHE A 362 -11.80 -1.10 10.46
C PHE A 362 -11.52 -2.34 9.61
N GLY A 363 -12.58 -3.03 9.17
CA GLY A 363 -12.49 -4.24 8.34
C GLY A 363 -12.09 -5.52 9.08
N VAL A 364 -11.94 -5.48 10.41
CA VAL A 364 -11.57 -6.66 11.22
C VAL A 364 -12.64 -7.74 11.09
N GLY A 365 -12.22 -8.94 10.70
CA GLY A 365 -13.12 -10.07 10.43
C GLY A 365 -13.86 -9.98 9.08
N GLY A 366 -13.53 -8.98 8.25
CA GLY A 366 -14.04 -8.78 6.90
C GLY A 366 -13.23 -9.53 5.84
N ALA A 367 -13.10 -8.94 4.66
CA ALA A 367 -12.45 -9.58 3.52
C ALA A 367 -10.90 -9.63 3.61
N LEU A 368 -10.30 -8.78 4.44
CA LEU A 368 -8.84 -8.78 4.65
C LEU A 368 -8.41 -10.02 5.44
N PRO A 369 -7.46 -10.80 4.93
CA PRO A 369 -6.98 -11.98 5.63
C PRO A 369 -6.10 -11.61 6.84
N ILE A 370 -6.09 -12.50 7.83
CA ILE A 370 -5.19 -12.42 8.99
C ILE A 370 -3.95 -13.25 8.68
N ALA A 371 -2.77 -12.68 8.90
CA ALA A 371 -1.46 -13.30 8.68
C ALA A 371 -1.14 -13.70 7.22
N ASP A 372 -2.14 -13.92 6.37
CA ASP A 372 -1.96 -14.23 4.94
C ASP A 372 -1.73 -12.94 4.15
N GLY A 373 -0.46 -12.58 4.01
CA GLY A 373 0.07 -11.82 2.87
C GLY A 373 -0.48 -10.43 2.55
N ALA A 374 -1.55 -9.89 3.15
CA ALA A 374 -2.13 -8.61 2.73
C ALA A 374 -1.03 -7.54 2.58
N SER A 375 -0.93 -6.99 1.37
CA SER A 375 0.14 -6.07 0.94
C SER A 375 -0.45 -5.16 -0.13
N GLY A 376 -0.23 -3.86 -0.01
CA GLY A 376 -0.81 -2.83 -0.86
C GLY A 376 -1.93 -2.08 -0.17
N LEU A 377 -1.72 -0.77 0.07
CA LEU A 377 -2.74 0.17 0.54
C LEU A 377 -2.68 1.45 -0.29
N ALA A 378 -3.85 1.96 -0.69
CA ALA A 378 -3.98 3.26 -1.32
C ALA A 378 -5.23 3.97 -0.78
N ALA A 379 -5.17 5.30 -0.64
CA ALA A 379 -6.26 6.10 -0.10
C ALA A 379 -6.33 7.45 -0.83
N TYR A 380 -7.53 8.05 -0.82
CA TYR A 380 -7.73 9.41 -1.30
C TYR A 380 -8.92 10.09 -0.61
#